data_AF-A0A3Q7YSP8-F1
#
_entry.id   AF-A0A3Q7YSP8-F1
#
_cell.length_a   1.000
_cell.length_b   1.000
_cell.length_c   1.000
_cell.angle_alpha   90.00
_cell.angle_beta   90.00
_cell.angle_gamma   90.00
#
_symmetry.space_group_name_H-M   'P 1'
#
loop_
_entity.id
_entity.type
_entity.pdbx_description
1 polymer ?
#
loop_
_entity_poly.entity_id
_entity_poly.type
_entity_poly.pdbx_seq_one_letter_code
_entity_poly.pdbx_strand_id
1 'polypeptide(L)'
;RHMIGQLAEPVQNRIRALRHNQLQQVRISEQFFREVYELERRFYGQSCALFDARRDILEGSVEPPIQTEKTWPEDPQDALYLDFGNNEELRQLRQKLAPVSPTTLGVPRFWLTVFQNVPLLSELVQDHDEPLLESLMDVRLAYDQDSYMVIFQFRPNSFLHDSSLLLTKRYFLQHSADPEYPFLFEGPEIVRCEGCHIHWRDGSNLTLQTVESRRRNRAHRVTKVMPRESFFRF
;
A
#
# COMPACT_ATOMS: atom_id res chain seq x y z
N ARG A 1 -10.00 23.00 -37.73
CA ARG A 1 -9.07 24.13 -37.97
C ARG A 1 -8.87 24.84 -36.65
N HIS A 2 -7.65 24.83 -36.09
CA HIS A 2 -7.33 25.33 -34.75
C HIS A 2 -7.72 26.82 -34.64
N MET A 3 -8.60 27.20 -33.69
CA MET A 3 -9.07 28.60 -33.51
C MET A 3 -7.92 29.62 -33.44
N ILE A 4 -6.77 29.20 -32.90
CA ILE A 4 -5.56 30.03 -32.78
C ILE A 4 -5.04 30.49 -34.15
N GLY A 5 -5.14 29.66 -35.19
CA GLY A 5 -4.67 29.99 -36.54
C GLY A 5 -5.51 31.05 -37.26
N GLN A 6 -6.67 31.41 -36.71
CA GLN A 6 -7.54 32.47 -37.22
C GLN A 6 -7.28 33.83 -36.56
N LEU A 7 -6.46 33.87 -35.50
CA LEU A 7 -6.14 35.11 -34.79
C LEU A 7 -5.10 35.93 -35.56
N ALA A 8 -5.08 37.25 -35.34
CA ALA A 8 -4.05 38.12 -35.90
C ALA A 8 -2.64 37.70 -35.43
N GLU A 9 -1.64 37.84 -36.30
CA GLU A 9 -0.25 37.44 -36.02
C GLU A 9 0.32 37.99 -34.70
N PRO A 10 0.09 39.26 -34.31
CA PRO A 10 0.54 39.76 -33.01
C PRO A 10 -0.07 39.00 -31.82
N VAL A 11 -1.32 38.54 -31.94
CA VAL A 11 -2.00 37.75 -30.91
C VAL A 11 -1.43 36.33 -30.85
N GLN A 12 -1.20 35.71 -32.02
CA GLN A 12 -0.53 34.40 -32.08
C GLN A 12 0.86 34.45 -31.44
N ASN A 13 1.61 35.53 -31.68
CA ASN A 13 2.92 35.73 -31.07
C ASN A 13 2.85 35.83 -29.54
N ARG A 14 1.88 36.56 -29.00
CA ARG A 14 1.62 36.62 -27.55
C ARG A 14 1.29 35.24 -26.98
N ILE A 15 0.46 34.44 -27.66
CA ILE A 15 0.14 33.07 -27.25
C ILE A 15 1.40 32.19 -27.23
N ARG A 16 2.28 32.29 -28.23
CA ARG A 16 3.56 31.56 -28.23
C ARG A 16 4.44 31.95 -27.04
N ALA A 17 4.52 33.25 -26.72
CA ALA A 17 5.24 33.71 -25.53
C ALA A 17 4.63 33.16 -24.23
N LEU A 18 3.30 33.15 -24.11
CA LEU A 18 2.62 32.56 -22.95
C LEU A 18 2.87 31.06 -22.81
N ARG A 19 2.93 30.30 -23.91
CA ARG A 19 3.32 28.87 -23.88
C ARG A 19 4.76 28.68 -23.39
N HIS A 20 5.67 29.56 -23.79
CA HIS A 20 7.05 29.51 -23.27
C HIS A 20 7.09 29.79 -21.77
N ASN A 21 6.32 30.77 -21.29
CA ASN A 21 6.19 31.04 -19.85
C ASN A 21 5.64 29.81 -19.10
N GLN A 22 4.60 29.17 -19.64
CA GLN A 22 4.05 27.95 -19.05
C GLN A 22 5.09 26.83 -18.97
N LEU A 23 5.96 26.69 -19.97
CA LEU A 23 7.05 25.71 -19.94
C LEU A 23 8.08 26.03 -18.83
N GLN A 24 8.36 27.30 -18.57
CA GLN A 24 9.21 27.67 -17.41
C GLN A 24 8.51 27.35 -16.08
N GLN A 25 7.19 27.54 -16.01
CA GLN A 25 6.43 27.14 -14.83
C GLN A 25 6.51 25.63 -14.58
N VAL A 26 6.41 24.80 -15.63
CA VAL A 26 6.60 23.34 -15.51
C VAL A 26 7.97 23.00 -14.93
N ARG A 27 9.05 23.64 -15.38
CA ARG A 27 10.40 23.41 -14.84
C ARG A 27 10.53 23.77 -13.36
N ILE A 28 9.85 24.84 -12.93
CA ILE A 28 9.79 25.22 -11.52
C ILE A 28 9.02 24.15 -10.72
N SER A 29 7.91 23.64 -11.28
CA SER A 29 7.13 22.56 -10.67
C SER A 29 7.94 21.26 -10.54
N GLU A 30 8.75 20.88 -11.53
CA GLU A 30 9.64 19.71 -11.43
C GLU A 30 10.58 19.83 -10.23
N GLN A 31 11.21 21.00 -10.06
CA GLN A 31 12.10 21.26 -8.94
C GLN A 31 11.33 21.22 -7.61
N PHE A 32 10.16 21.84 -7.55
CA PHE A 32 9.31 21.84 -6.36
C PHE A 32 8.98 20.42 -5.91
N PHE A 33 8.50 19.56 -6.81
CA PHE A 33 8.15 18.19 -6.46
C PHE A 33 9.37 17.33 -6.07
N ARG A 34 10.53 17.60 -6.66
CA ARG A 34 11.79 16.95 -6.27
C ARG A 34 12.17 17.32 -4.82
N GLU A 35 11.99 18.57 -4.43
CA GLU A 35 12.21 19.01 -3.04
C GLU A 35 11.16 18.44 -2.08
N VAL A 36 9.90 18.35 -2.48
CA VAL A 36 8.85 17.69 -1.70
C VAL A 36 9.21 16.22 -1.44
N TYR A 37 9.69 15.50 -2.45
CA TYR A 37 10.09 14.10 -2.28
C TYR A 37 11.26 13.93 -1.30
N GLU A 38 12.28 14.78 -1.39
CA GLU A 38 13.39 14.79 -0.43
C GLU A 38 12.94 15.17 0.99
N LEU A 39 11.94 16.05 1.09
CA LEU A 39 11.31 16.42 2.35
C LEU A 39 10.57 15.23 2.97
N GLU A 40 9.75 14.52 2.19
CA GLU A 40 9.05 13.30 2.60
C GLU A 40 10.04 12.25 3.09
N ARG A 41 11.11 11.98 2.33
CA ARG A 41 12.17 11.03 2.74
C ARG A 41 12.76 11.40 4.09
N ARG A 42 13.09 12.69 4.30
CA ARG A 42 13.69 13.16 5.55
C ARG A 42 12.75 13.01 6.75
N PHE A 43 11.49 13.41 6.60
CA PHE A 43 10.50 13.33 7.69
C PHE A 43 10.08 11.90 7.97
N TYR A 44 10.00 11.04 6.95
CA TYR A 44 9.81 9.60 7.16
C TYR A 44 10.91 9.03 8.07
N GLY A 45 12.17 9.40 7.83
CA GLY A 45 13.30 9.01 8.67
C GLY A 45 13.15 9.43 10.14
N GLN A 46 12.55 10.60 10.41
CA GLN A 46 12.27 11.04 11.79
C GLN A 46 11.17 10.21 12.45
N SER A 47 10.16 9.78 11.67
CA SER A 47 9.07 8.94 12.15
C SER A 47 9.48 7.48 12.38
N CYS A 48 10.60 7.01 11.81
CA CYS A 48 11.06 5.62 11.96
C CYS A 48 11.18 5.18 13.42
N ALA A 49 11.68 6.04 14.32
CA ALA A 49 11.78 5.72 15.74
C ALA A 49 10.40 5.48 16.40
N LEU A 50 9.37 6.23 15.98
CA LEU A 50 8.00 6.05 16.46
C LEU A 50 7.40 4.75 15.91
N PHE A 51 7.69 4.43 14.65
CA PHE A 51 7.23 3.19 14.05
C PHE A 51 7.92 1.97 14.66
N ASP A 52 9.20 2.08 15.06
CA ASP A 52 9.92 1.02 15.78
C ASP A 52 9.27 0.79 17.14
N ALA A 53 8.99 1.85 17.89
CA ALA A 53 8.24 1.77 19.14
C ALA A 53 6.84 1.15 18.93
N ARG A 54 6.14 1.51 17.85
CA ARG A 54 4.86 0.89 17.48
C ARG A 54 5.04 -0.61 17.30
N ARG A 55 5.99 -1.05 16.47
CA ARG A 55 6.24 -2.48 16.23
C ARG A 55 6.50 -3.22 17.54
N ASP A 56 7.35 -2.67 18.40
CA ASP A 56 7.73 -3.31 19.66
C ASP A 56 6.52 -3.46 20.62
N ILE A 57 5.60 -2.50 20.62
CA ILE A 57 4.31 -2.58 21.34
C ILE A 57 3.37 -3.60 20.68
N LEU A 58 3.23 -3.57 19.36
CA LEU A 58 2.34 -4.49 18.62
C LEU A 58 2.75 -5.95 18.81
N GLU A 59 4.04 -6.22 18.94
CA GLU A 59 4.57 -7.56 19.22
C GLU A 59 4.51 -7.96 20.70
N GLY A 60 4.29 -7.01 21.60
CA GLY A 60 4.34 -7.23 23.04
C GLY A 60 5.76 -7.37 23.59
N SER A 61 6.76 -6.89 22.85
CA SER A 61 8.16 -6.85 23.31
C SER A 61 8.38 -5.75 24.35
N VAL A 62 7.58 -4.68 24.29
CA VAL A 62 7.59 -3.56 25.24
C VAL A 62 6.16 -3.27 25.67
N GLU A 63 5.92 -3.26 26.98
CA GLU A 63 4.65 -2.80 27.54
C GLU A 63 4.71 -1.28 27.74
N PRO A 64 3.81 -0.49 27.12
CA PRO A 64 3.81 0.96 27.29
C PRO A 64 3.38 1.37 28.70
N PRO A 65 3.82 2.55 29.20
CA PRO A 65 3.33 3.08 30.46
C PRO A 65 1.82 3.31 30.40
N ILE A 66 1.15 3.12 31.55
CA ILE A 66 -0.29 3.37 31.68
C ILE A 66 -0.59 4.82 31.26
N GLN A 67 -1.40 4.97 30.22
CA GLN A 67 -1.81 6.26 29.71
C GLN A 67 -2.95 6.80 30.60
N THR A 68 -2.63 7.71 31.53
CA THR A 68 -3.61 8.31 32.45
C THR A 68 -4.24 9.59 31.91
N GLU A 69 -3.60 10.25 30.95
CA GLU A 69 -4.12 11.45 30.28
C GLU A 69 -4.62 11.07 28.88
N LYS A 70 -5.92 11.23 28.64
CA LYS A 70 -6.47 11.22 27.27
C LYS A 70 -6.05 12.54 26.60
N THR A 71 -4.85 12.58 26.03
CA THR A 71 -4.32 13.77 25.35
C THR A 71 -5.14 14.12 24.10
N TRP A 72 -5.87 13.15 23.55
CA TRP A 72 -6.74 13.31 22.39
C TRP A 72 -8.21 13.17 22.80
N PRO A 73 -9.05 14.19 22.60
CA PRO A 73 -10.48 14.09 22.87
C PRO A 73 -11.11 13.17 21.82
N GLU A 74 -11.63 12.03 22.27
CA GLU A 74 -12.52 11.19 21.46
C GLU A 74 -13.87 11.90 21.38
N ASP A 75 -14.19 12.53 20.25
CA ASP A 75 -15.51 13.08 19.99
C ASP A 75 -16.40 11.98 19.39
N PRO A 76 -17.44 11.50 20.10
CA PRO A 76 -18.37 10.51 19.55
C PRO A 76 -19.16 11.01 18.33
N GLN A 77 -19.15 12.31 18.05
CA GLN A 77 -19.76 12.93 16.87
C GLN A 77 -18.77 13.09 15.71
N ASP A 78 -17.51 12.69 15.88
CA ASP A 78 -16.54 12.70 14.78
C ASP A 78 -17.09 11.87 13.62
N ALA A 79 -17.13 12.49 12.44
CA ALA A 79 -17.63 11.88 11.22
C ALA A 79 -16.91 10.55 10.93
N LEU A 80 -15.62 10.43 11.26
CA LEU A 80 -14.88 9.17 11.13
C LEU A 80 -15.44 8.10 12.06
N TYR A 81 -15.67 8.41 13.34
CA TYR A 81 -16.25 7.46 14.30
C TYR A 81 -17.66 7.00 13.90
N LEU A 82 -18.47 7.92 13.37
CA LEU A 82 -19.81 7.62 12.87
C LEU A 82 -19.77 6.76 11.60
N ASP A 83 -18.81 7.00 10.70
CA ASP A 83 -18.64 6.22 9.48
C ASP A 83 -18.18 4.79 9.80
N PHE A 84 -17.19 4.64 10.69
CA PHE A 84 -16.79 3.34 11.24
C PHE A 84 -17.95 2.64 11.98
N GLY A 85 -18.78 3.41 12.68
CA GLY A 85 -19.92 2.94 13.44
C GLY A 85 -21.11 2.50 12.57
N ASN A 86 -21.30 3.09 11.40
CA ASN A 86 -22.43 2.83 10.49
C ASN A 86 -22.10 1.87 9.34
N ASN A 87 -20.82 1.63 9.08
CA ASN A 87 -20.40 0.65 8.08
C ASN A 87 -20.75 -0.78 8.54
N GLU A 88 -21.64 -1.41 7.79
CA GLU A 88 -22.17 -2.74 8.10
C GLU A 88 -21.10 -3.84 7.97
N GLU A 89 -20.15 -3.71 7.04
CA GLU A 89 -19.04 -4.65 6.86
C GLU A 89 -18.10 -4.60 8.07
N LEU A 90 -17.81 -3.40 8.58
CA LEU A 90 -17.01 -3.20 9.79
C LEU A 90 -17.69 -3.75 11.04
N ARG A 91 -19.02 -3.63 11.15
CA ARG A 91 -19.79 -4.27 12.23
C ARG A 91 -19.71 -5.79 12.16
N GLN A 92 -19.83 -6.37 10.98
CA GLN A 92 -19.71 -7.82 10.79
C GLN A 92 -18.29 -8.29 11.11
N LEU A 93 -17.26 -7.54 10.74
CA LEU A 93 -15.87 -7.86 11.07
C LEU A 93 -15.62 -7.81 12.59
N ARG A 94 -16.17 -6.82 13.29
CA ARG A 94 -16.15 -6.74 14.76
C ARG A 94 -16.77 -7.96 15.43
N GLN A 95 -17.83 -8.53 14.86
CA GLN A 95 -18.47 -9.74 15.40
C GLN A 95 -17.63 -11.01 15.18
N LYS A 96 -16.75 -11.03 14.17
CA LYS A 96 -15.85 -12.15 13.88
C LYS A 96 -14.58 -12.15 14.76
N LEU A 97 -14.29 -11.04 15.44
CA LEU A 97 -13.12 -10.94 16.32
C LEU A 97 -13.34 -11.74 17.62
N ALA A 98 -12.42 -12.66 17.88
CA ALA A 98 -12.43 -13.43 19.13
C ALA A 98 -12.13 -12.51 20.34
N PRO A 99 -12.73 -12.76 21.51
CA PRO A 99 -12.42 -12.03 22.72
C PRO A 99 -10.94 -12.20 23.09
N VAL A 100 -10.25 -11.09 23.32
CA VAL A 100 -8.82 -11.06 23.64
C VAL A 100 -8.62 -11.29 25.14
N SER A 101 -7.73 -12.22 25.51
CA SER A 101 -7.40 -12.50 26.90
C SER A 101 -6.62 -11.35 27.53
N PRO A 102 -6.77 -11.04 28.84
CA PRO A 102 -5.91 -10.10 29.55
C PRO A 102 -4.43 -10.46 29.56
N THR A 103 -4.09 -11.72 29.28
CA THR A 103 -2.70 -12.23 29.19
C THR A 103 -2.14 -12.20 27.77
N THR A 104 -2.88 -11.62 26.82
CA THR A 104 -2.43 -11.54 25.43
C THR A 104 -1.28 -10.55 25.30
N LEU A 105 -0.19 -10.98 24.68
CA LEU A 105 0.96 -10.12 24.40
C LEU A 105 0.69 -9.28 23.15
N GLY A 106 1.02 -7.99 23.24
CA GLY A 106 0.93 -7.04 22.14
C GLY A 106 -0.49 -6.84 21.63
N VAL A 107 -0.61 -6.55 20.33
CA VAL A 107 -1.90 -6.32 19.66
C VAL A 107 -2.08 -7.33 18.52
N PRO A 108 -2.78 -8.45 18.77
CA PRO A 108 -3.01 -9.48 17.77
C PRO A 108 -3.74 -8.94 16.54
N ARG A 109 -3.41 -9.49 15.37
CA ARG A 109 -4.07 -9.20 14.08
C ARG A 109 -4.11 -7.71 13.72
N PHE A 110 -3.23 -6.88 14.28
CA PHE A 110 -3.24 -5.42 14.08
C PHE A 110 -3.26 -5.05 12.59
N TRP A 111 -2.27 -5.53 11.82
CA TRP A 111 -2.19 -5.21 10.40
C TRP A 111 -3.33 -5.81 9.60
N LEU A 112 -3.67 -7.09 9.79
CA LEU A 112 -4.83 -7.67 9.10
C LEU A 112 -6.11 -6.84 9.35
N THR A 113 -6.32 -6.38 10.58
CA THR A 113 -7.44 -5.50 10.93
C THR A 113 -7.34 -4.17 10.17
N VAL A 114 -6.16 -3.55 10.06
CA VAL A 114 -5.95 -2.35 9.23
C VAL A 114 -6.31 -2.61 7.76
N PHE A 115 -5.84 -3.71 7.18
CA PHE A 115 -6.11 -4.04 5.77
C PHE A 115 -7.60 -4.27 5.50
N GLN A 116 -8.32 -4.89 6.44
CA GLN A 116 -9.76 -5.11 6.32
C GLN A 116 -10.59 -3.82 6.51
N ASN A 117 -10.08 -2.84 7.26
CA ASN A 117 -10.79 -1.60 7.55
C ASN A 117 -10.58 -0.49 6.52
N VAL A 118 -9.55 -0.59 5.67
CA VAL A 118 -9.27 0.37 4.60
C VAL A 118 -9.90 -0.14 3.30
N PRO A 119 -10.93 0.54 2.73
CA PRO A 119 -11.70 0.00 1.60
C PRO A 119 -10.87 -0.45 0.41
N LEU A 120 -9.87 0.33 0.01
CA LEU A 120 -8.98 -0.02 -1.11
C LEU A 120 -8.09 -1.23 -0.83
N LEU A 121 -7.77 -1.52 0.44
CA LEU A 121 -6.96 -2.67 0.82
C LEU A 121 -7.82 -3.92 1.03
N SER A 122 -9.02 -3.77 1.56
CA SER A 122 -9.91 -4.91 1.84
C SER A 122 -10.34 -5.61 0.56
N GLU A 123 -10.55 -4.87 -0.53
CA GLU A 123 -10.82 -5.43 -1.87
C GLU A 123 -9.68 -6.32 -2.41
N LEU A 124 -8.44 -6.10 -1.95
CA LEU A 124 -7.28 -6.87 -2.40
C LEU A 124 -7.06 -8.16 -1.59
N VAL A 125 -7.59 -8.23 -0.38
CA VAL A 125 -7.36 -9.34 0.56
C VAL A 125 -8.45 -10.40 0.40
N GLN A 126 -8.03 -11.64 0.13
CA GLN A 126 -8.95 -12.77 0.06
C GLN A 126 -8.98 -13.54 1.39
N ASP A 127 -10.07 -14.27 1.68
CA ASP A 127 -10.23 -15.06 2.91
C ASP A 127 -9.04 -16.00 3.19
N HIS A 128 -8.44 -16.55 2.13
CA HIS A 128 -7.31 -17.49 2.23
C HIS A 128 -5.95 -16.79 2.45
N ASP A 129 -5.88 -15.47 2.29
CA ASP A 129 -4.68 -14.66 2.56
C ASP A 129 -4.57 -14.30 4.04
N GLU A 130 -5.71 -14.21 4.74
CA GLU A 130 -5.78 -13.78 6.14
C GLU A 130 -4.80 -14.53 7.05
N PRO A 131 -4.68 -15.88 7.02
CA PRO A 131 -3.78 -16.58 7.94
C PRO A 131 -2.30 -16.19 7.79
N LEU A 132 -1.86 -15.82 6.58
CA LEU A 132 -0.51 -15.30 6.38
C LEU A 132 -0.41 -13.83 6.83
N LEU A 133 -1.42 -13.01 6.54
CA LEU A 133 -1.46 -11.61 6.98
C LEU A 133 -1.56 -11.46 8.51
N GLU A 134 -2.09 -12.45 9.24
CA GLU A 134 -2.02 -12.48 10.71
C GLU A 134 -0.58 -12.51 11.24
N SER A 135 0.35 -13.02 10.42
CA SER A 135 1.76 -13.11 10.77
C SER A 135 2.56 -11.85 10.39
N LEU A 136 1.92 -10.86 9.75
CA LEU A 136 2.51 -9.56 9.41
C LEU A 136 2.81 -8.77 10.69
N MET A 137 4.08 -8.42 10.87
CA MET A 137 4.64 -7.70 12.03
C MET A 137 4.65 -6.19 11.79
N ASP A 138 5.09 -5.76 10.60
CA ASP A 138 5.25 -4.35 10.29
C ASP A 138 5.15 -4.09 8.78
N VAL A 139 4.75 -2.86 8.44
CA VAL A 139 4.75 -2.35 7.07
C VAL A 139 5.52 -1.03 7.05
N ARG A 140 6.57 -0.97 6.24
CA ARG A 140 7.49 0.18 6.15
C ARG A 140 7.68 0.66 4.73
N LEU A 141 8.12 1.90 4.62
CA LEU A 141 8.63 2.48 3.39
C LEU A 141 10.16 2.56 3.48
N ALA A 142 10.82 2.34 2.36
CA ALA A 142 12.21 2.71 2.15
C ALA A 142 12.28 3.60 0.91
N TYR A 143 12.89 4.78 1.05
CA TYR A 143 13.04 5.74 -0.03
C TYR A 143 14.44 5.65 -0.63
N ASP A 144 14.52 5.78 -1.94
CA ASP A 144 15.74 5.91 -2.73
C ASP A 144 15.70 7.27 -3.48
N GLN A 145 16.60 7.50 -4.44
CA GLN A 145 16.64 8.76 -5.20
C GLN A 145 15.41 8.95 -6.11
N ASP A 146 15.02 7.91 -6.86
CA ASP A 146 13.91 7.95 -7.83
C ASP A 146 12.98 6.74 -7.63
N SER A 147 12.88 6.21 -6.41
CA SER A 147 11.96 5.12 -6.10
C SER A 147 11.65 5.04 -4.62
N TYR A 148 10.48 4.50 -4.27
CA TYR A 148 10.22 4.04 -2.91
C TYR A 148 9.80 2.57 -2.93
N MET A 149 9.99 1.90 -1.81
CA MET A 149 9.68 0.49 -1.61
C MET A 149 8.78 0.32 -0.40
N VAL A 150 7.68 -0.41 -0.56
CA VAL A 150 6.88 -0.92 0.55
C VAL A 150 7.46 -2.26 0.98
N ILE A 151 7.74 -2.40 2.27
CA ILE A 151 8.34 -3.59 2.89
C ILE A 151 7.34 -4.16 3.88
N PHE A 152 7.01 -5.43 3.72
CA PHE A 152 6.12 -6.20 4.58
C PHE A 152 6.96 -7.22 5.34
N GLN A 153 7.03 -7.04 6.66
CA GLN A 153 7.82 -7.91 7.53
C GLN A 153 6.93 -8.95 8.19
N PHE A 154 7.20 -10.23 7.96
CA PHE A 154 6.46 -11.35 8.52
C PHE A 154 7.28 -12.07 9.59
N ARG A 155 6.59 -12.57 10.62
CA ARG A 155 7.19 -13.53 11.56
C ARG A 155 7.35 -14.89 10.88
N PRO A 156 8.25 -15.77 11.36
CA PRO A 156 8.30 -17.16 10.92
C PRO A 156 6.90 -17.81 10.94
N ASN A 157 6.51 -18.40 9.83
CA ASN A 157 5.16 -18.93 9.62
C ASN A 157 5.17 -20.17 8.71
N SER A 158 4.03 -20.83 8.59
CA SER A 158 3.86 -22.06 7.79
C SER A 158 3.74 -21.85 6.28
N PHE A 159 3.68 -20.60 5.80
CA PHE A 159 3.53 -20.28 4.39
C PHE A 159 4.82 -19.88 3.70
N LEU A 160 5.59 -18.98 4.32
CA LEU A 160 6.81 -18.40 3.76
C LEU A 160 8.05 -19.14 4.24
N HIS A 161 8.98 -19.39 3.32
CA HIS A 161 10.34 -19.79 3.66
C HIS A 161 11.05 -18.62 4.36
N ASP A 162 12.04 -18.91 5.19
CA ASP A 162 12.71 -17.91 6.03
C ASP A 162 13.41 -16.82 5.19
N SER A 163 13.78 -17.15 3.94
CA SER A 163 14.34 -16.20 2.96
C SER A 163 13.33 -15.20 2.37
N SER A 164 12.03 -15.37 2.64
CA SER A 164 10.94 -14.51 2.15
C SER A 164 10.10 -13.89 3.27
N LEU A 165 10.65 -13.78 4.48
CA LEU A 165 9.98 -13.07 5.58
C LEU A 165 9.94 -11.55 5.40
N LEU A 166 10.66 -11.01 4.42
CA LEU A 166 10.58 -9.61 3.99
C LEU A 166 10.07 -9.58 2.56
N LEU A 167 8.79 -9.28 2.37
CA LEU A 167 8.22 -9.08 1.04
C LEU A 167 8.32 -7.61 0.66
N THR A 168 8.71 -7.31 -0.58
CA THR A 168 8.96 -5.94 -1.03
C THR A 168 8.28 -5.64 -2.34
N LYS A 169 7.72 -4.43 -2.46
CA LYS A 169 7.23 -3.87 -3.71
C LYS A 169 7.83 -2.49 -3.93
N ARG A 170 8.61 -2.33 -4.98
CA ARG A 170 9.29 -1.08 -5.35
C ARG A 170 8.53 -0.37 -6.46
N TYR A 171 8.39 0.94 -6.34
CA TYR A 171 7.77 1.84 -7.30
C TYR A 171 8.81 2.87 -7.76
N PHE A 172 9.08 2.91 -9.06
CA PHE A 172 10.04 3.81 -9.68
C PHE A 172 9.32 5.06 -10.17
N LEU A 173 9.87 6.22 -9.86
CA LEU A 173 9.28 7.52 -10.07
C LEU A 173 9.98 8.26 -11.20
N GLN A 174 9.20 8.92 -12.05
CA GLN A 174 9.69 9.92 -12.98
C GLN A 174 9.37 11.30 -12.44
N HIS A 175 10.42 12.04 -12.03
CA HIS A 175 10.30 13.38 -11.45
C HIS A 175 10.31 14.51 -12.49
N SER A 176 10.44 14.20 -13.78
CA SER A 176 10.50 15.18 -14.87
C SER A 176 9.31 15.07 -15.82
N ALA A 177 8.85 16.21 -16.30
CA ALA A 177 7.83 16.34 -17.31
C ALA A 177 8.25 15.62 -18.61
N ASP A 178 7.27 15.04 -19.29
CA ASP A 178 7.47 14.47 -20.62
C ASP A 178 7.86 15.59 -21.61
N PRO A 179 8.99 15.47 -22.34
CA PRO A 179 9.36 16.46 -23.36
C PRO A 179 8.33 16.61 -24.50
N GLU A 180 7.57 15.57 -24.82
CA GLU A 180 6.52 15.59 -25.84
C GLU A 180 5.22 16.23 -25.32
N TYR A 181 4.94 16.04 -24.02
CA TYR A 181 3.71 16.51 -23.37
C TYR A 181 3.97 17.25 -22.05
N PRO A 182 4.79 18.32 -22.03
CA PRO A 182 5.29 18.91 -20.78
C PRO A 182 4.19 19.60 -19.96
N PHE A 183 3.08 19.99 -20.60
CA PHE A 183 1.95 20.64 -19.94
C PHE A 183 1.03 19.67 -19.19
N LEU A 184 1.26 18.36 -19.27
CA LEU A 184 0.54 17.34 -18.51
C LEU A 184 1.23 17.00 -17.17
N PHE A 185 2.38 17.62 -16.88
CA PHE A 185 3.10 17.33 -15.65
C PHE A 185 2.35 17.84 -14.41
N GLU A 186 1.87 16.90 -13.59
CA GLU A 186 1.17 17.17 -12.33
C GLU A 186 1.96 16.74 -11.09
N GLY A 187 3.15 16.17 -11.28
CA GLY A 187 4.03 15.68 -10.22
C GLY A 187 4.76 14.40 -10.62
N PRO A 188 5.47 13.75 -9.68
CA PRO A 188 6.17 12.51 -9.96
C PRO A 188 5.19 11.38 -10.27
N GLU A 189 5.44 10.66 -11.37
CA GLU A 189 4.58 9.55 -11.80
C GLU A 189 5.27 8.20 -11.58
N ILE A 190 4.49 7.18 -11.25
CA ILE A 190 4.98 5.80 -11.16
C ILE A 190 5.11 5.24 -12.58
N VAL A 191 6.33 5.06 -13.05
CA VAL A 191 6.61 4.55 -14.41
C VAL A 191 6.86 3.05 -14.47
N ARG A 192 7.25 2.46 -13.35
CA ARG A 192 7.52 1.03 -13.24
C ARG A 192 7.30 0.58 -11.81
N CYS A 193 6.88 -0.67 -11.65
CA CYS A 193 6.89 -1.34 -10.35
C CYS A 193 7.60 -2.69 -10.44
N GLU A 194 8.13 -3.15 -9.30
CA GLU A 194 8.90 -4.38 -9.19
C GLU A 194 8.59 -5.06 -7.85
N GLY A 195 8.01 -6.25 -7.91
CA GLY A 195 7.80 -7.09 -6.73
C GLY A 195 9.02 -7.95 -6.40
N CYS A 196 8.99 -8.64 -5.27
CA CYS A 196 9.98 -9.66 -4.92
C CYS A 196 9.52 -11.07 -5.31
N HIS A 197 10.47 -11.99 -5.41
CA HIS A 197 10.15 -13.42 -5.49
C HIS A 197 9.73 -13.97 -4.12
N ILE A 198 8.58 -14.66 -4.07
CA ILE A 198 8.06 -15.27 -2.84
C ILE A 198 8.42 -16.76 -2.83
N HIS A 199 9.30 -17.14 -1.91
CA HIS A 199 9.63 -18.54 -1.65
C HIS A 199 8.58 -19.14 -0.69
N TRP A 200 7.59 -19.80 -1.26
CA TRP A 200 6.55 -20.52 -0.51
C TRP A 200 7.08 -21.86 0.02
N ARG A 201 6.61 -22.26 1.20
CA ARG A 201 6.72 -23.63 1.70
C ARG A 201 5.80 -24.56 0.90
N ASP A 202 6.09 -25.86 0.94
CA ASP A 202 5.41 -26.87 0.13
C ASP A 202 3.90 -26.87 0.38
N GLY A 203 3.13 -26.71 -0.70
CA GLY A 203 1.66 -26.69 -0.65
C GLY A 203 1.05 -25.39 -0.10
N SER A 204 1.86 -24.41 0.30
CA SER A 204 1.38 -23.18 0.92
C SER A 204 1.26 -21.98 -0.03
N ASN A 205 1.48 -22.15 -1.34
CA ASN A 205 1.43 -21.04 -2.28
C ASN A 205 0.01 -20.49 -2.45
N LEU A 206 -0.25 -19.34 -1.82
CA LEU A 206 -1.57 -18.73 -1.79
C LEU A 206 -2.01 -18.11 -3.11
N THR A 207 -1.11 -17.98 -4.09
CA THR A 207 -1.45 -17.45 -5.42
C THR A 207 -1.96 -18.53 -6.39
N LEU A 208 -1.98 -19.79 -5.95
CA LEU A 208 -2.38 -20.96 -6.73
C LEU A 208 -3.54 -21.71 -6.06
N GLN A 209 -4.37 -22.37 -6.87
CA GLN A 209 -5.37 -23.33 -6.42
C GLN A 209 -5.25 -24.65 -7.19
N THR A 210 -5.51 -25.76 -6.50
CA THR A 210 -5.62 -27.08 -7.13
C THR A 210 -7.08 -27.40 -7.39
N VAL A 211 -7.44 -27.56 -8.65
CA VAL A 211 -8.80 -27.95 -9.07
C VAL A 211 -8.77 -29.38 -9.58
N GLU A 212 -9.62 -30.24 -9.01
CA GLU A 212 -9.82 -31.59 -9.52
C GLU A 212 -10.87 -31.57 -10.64
N SER A 213 -10.47 -31.96 -11.85
CA SER A 213 -11.41 -32.12 -12.97
C SER A 213 -11.77 -33.59 -13.17
N ARG A 214 -13.08 -33.88 -13.15
CA ARG A 214 -13.63 -35.19 -13.53
C ARG A 214 -13.89 -35.20 -15.04
N ARG A 215 -13.11 -35.97 -15.81
CA ARG A 215 -13.43 -36.23 -17.22
C ARG A 215 -14.55 -37.27 -17.30
N ARG A 216 -15.58 -36.96 -18.09
CA ARG A 216 -16.86 -37.69 -18.19
C ARG A 216 -16.73 -39.20 -18.52
N ASN A 217 -15.58 -39.65 -19.04
CA ASN A 217 -15.36 -41.04 -19.52
C ASN A 217 -14.13 -41.77 -18.95
N ARG A 218 -13.49 -41.30 -17.86
CA ARG A 218 -12.38 -42.04 -17.20
C ARG A 218 -12.49 -41.96 -15.67
N ALA A 219 -12.23 -43.08 -14.99
CA ALA A 219 -12.23 -43.19 -13.53
C ALA A 219 -11.10 -42.43 -12.83
N HIS A 220 -10.14 -41.86 -13.58
CA HIS A 220 -9.01 -41.12 -13.03
C HIS A 220 -9.31 -39.62 -12.92
N ARG A 221 -9.17 -39.10 -11.69
CA ARG A 221 -9.18 -37.67 -11.39
C ARG A 221 -7.88 -37.04 -11.89
N VAL A 222 -7.99 -35.90 -12.57
CA VAL A 222 -6.82 -35.11 -12.97
C VAL A 222 -6.81 -33.85 -12.12
N THR A 223 -5.74 -33.66 -11.34
CA THR A 223 -5.47 -32.43 -10.60
C THR A 223 -4.82 -31.42 -11.53
N LYS A 224 -5.34 -30.19 -11.55
CA LYS A 224 -4.73 -29.08 -12.27
C LYS A 224 -4.47 -27.94 -11.30
N VAL A 225 -3.22 -27.48 -11.24
CA VAL A 225 -2.84 -26.28 -10.50
C VAL A 225 -3.10 -25.08 -11.40
N MET A 226 -3.85 -24.10 -10.92
CA MET A 226 -4.21 -22.90 -11.66
C MET A 226 -3.94 -21.65 -10.81
N PRO A 227 -3.58 -20.53 -11.45
CA PRO A 227 -3.51 -19.24 -10.78
C PRO A 227 -4.88 -18.88 -10.13
N ARG A 228 -4.89 -18.35 -8.90
CA ARG A 228 -6.06 -17.73 -8.23
C ARG A 228 -5.77 -16.32 -7.73
N GLU A 229 -6.79 -15.47 -7.62
CA GLU A 229 -6.65 -14.15 -6.99
C GLU A 229 -6.20 -14.30 -5.53
N SER A 230 -5.31 -13.39 -5.12
CA SER A 230 -4.69 -13.36 -3.81
C SER A 230 -3.99 -12.01 -3.67
N PHE A 231 -3.99 -11.46 -2.46
CA PHE A 231 -3.22 -10.28 -2.09
C PHE A 231 -1.77 -10.41 -2.53
N PHE A 232 -1.15 -11.58 -2.36
CA PHE A 232 0.27 -11.83 -2.62
C PHE A 232 0.68 -11.85 -4.11
N ARG A 233 -0.21 -11.39 -4.99
CA ARG A 233 0.10 -11.04 -6.38
C ARG A 233 0.46 -9.57 -6.57
N PHE A 234 0.34 -8.77 -5.52
CA PHE A 234 0.39 -7.31 -5.57
C PHE A 234 1.68 -6.75 -6.14
#